data_AF-A0AAU4JNS5-F1
#
_entry.id   AF-A0AAU4JNS5-F1
#
_cell.length_a   1.000
_cell.length_b   1.000
_cell.length_c   1.000
_cell.angle_alpha   90.00
_cell.angle_beta   90.00
_cell.angle_gamma   90.00
#
_symmetry.space_group_name_H-M   'P 1'
#
loop_
_entity.id
_entity.type
_entity.pdbx_description
1 polymer ?
#
loop_
_entity_poly.entity_id
_entity_poly.type
_entity_poly.pdbx_seq_one_letter_code
_entity_poly.pdbx_strand_id
1 'polypeptide(L)'
;MSTDLLARRTRWQAVTREPPEPTLRVALLASYTVDPLVPYLGLGLHDAGLPAGLSVGPFQQVVQQCLATDGFLAETRPDVLVVAQRLEEAGEPGPAGAGWASELLAGAEAALTAARRHGALLVYVLPAVPATRPHGPADGMHADGVTASATAVRERLRDLLAGDPGVLLVDADEAVRTVGDGRAYHRALFRFAKVPYVEEVFGRLGAAASTLVAGFFGAVCRALVLDGDGLTGAAHLLPMLRELREAGVRVALRASGPGCWSTGDAVELLPVLDGWVTDDRPLADQLAEIAAEVDVALNQLVLAGAGPADGNPVPRRVALGADPRTWSDELRAARLTDRLPSRRWSGGTSAPTAAPTALSLDDFVAGLDVQVDYRPVTADTVAEVAELVARAHDFALAPAPPAAALAERAGDLLAVRVRDRLGDYGTSGLVALDRSARRWTVDVFSLSCPVLGKGVEAAVLRELTRRATVAGADEVLVRWTDTGRNGTARRFLADLDAVVPADPEVRLRVARVDDDADATAAADPVTAVRR
;
A
#
# COMPACT_ATOMS: atom_id res chain seq x y z
N MET A 1 2.64 1.53 21.87
CA MET A 1 1.43 1.70 21.04
C MET A 1 0.38 2.41 21.87
N SER A 2 -0.27 3.46 21.36
CA SER A 2 -1.35 4.15 22.10
C SER A 2 -2.50 3.17 22.40
N THR A 3 -3.19 3.37 23.52
CA THR A 3 -4.37 2.58 23.93
C THR A 3 -5.46 2.59 22.85
N ASP A 4 -5.65 3.72 22.16
CA ASP A 4 -6.61 3.86 21.05
C ASP A 4 -6.25 2.95 19.85
N LEU A 5 -4.98 2.94 19.45
CA LEU A 5 -4.52 2.15 18.31
C LEU A 5 -4.64 0.64 18.58
N LEU A 6 -4.40 0.22 19.83
CA LEU A 6 -4.63 -1.17 20.24
C LEU A 6 -6.11 -1.52 20.18
N ALA A 7 -6.99 -0.66 20.70
CA ALA A 7 -8.43 -0.87 20.66
C ALA A 7 -8.94 -1.02 19.22
N ARG A 8 -8.45 -0.18 18.29
CA ARG A 8 -8.74 -0.31 16.84
C ARG A 8 -8.28 -1.65 16.27
N ARG A 9 -7.07 -2.13 16.58
CA ARG A 9 -6.61 -3.45 16.11
C ARG A 9 -7.48 -4.57 16.66
N THR A 10 -7.85 -4.53 17.94
CA THR A 10 -8.73 -5.52 18.56
C THR A 10 -10.11 -5.52 17.91
N ARG A 11 -10.69 -4.35 17.62
CA ARG A 11 -11.96 -4.23 16.88
C ARG A 11 -11.84 -4.81 15.47
N TRP A 12 -10.78 -4.46 14.73
CA TRP A 12 -10.56 -5.01 13.40
C TRP A 12 -10.43 -6.54 13.42
N GLN A 13 -9.71 -7.10 14.40
CA GLN A 13 -9.62 -8.55 14.58
C GLN A 13 -10.99 -9.20 14.79
N ALA A 14 -11.87 -8.58 15.58
CA ALA A 14 -13.24 -9.06 15.77
C ALA A 14 -14.03 -9.02 14.45
N VAL A 15 -13.98 -7.91 13.70
CA VAL A 15 -14.62 -7.78 12.38
C VAL A 15 -14.11 -8.85 11.41
N THR A 16 -12.80 -9.14 11.40
CA THR A 16 -12.24 -10.14 10.48
C THR A 16 -12.52 -11.59 10.84
N ARG A 17 -12.97 -11.90 12.08
CA ARG A 17 -13.35 -13.27 12.47
C ARG A 17 -14.68 -13.68 11.85
N GLU A 18 -15.61 -12.73 11.75
CA GLU A 18 -16.90 -12.90 11.10
C GLU A 18 -17.06 -11.76 10.07
N PRO A 19 -16.33 -11.84 8.95
CA PRO A 19 -16.27 -10.73 8.01
C PRO A 19 -17.65 -10.48 7.40
N PRO A 20 -18.15 -9.24 7.44
CA PRO A 20 -19.36 -8.88 6.71
C PRO A 20 -19.14 -9.05 5.20
N GLU A 21 -20.23 -9.19 4.45
CA GLU A 21 -20.15 -9.23 2.99
C GLU A 21 -19.53 -7.92 2.47
N PRO A 22 -18.43 -7.99 1.69
CA PRO A 22 -17.73 -6.81 1.25
C PRO A 22 -18.55 -6.07 0.19
N THR A 23 -18.81 -4.80 0.45
CA THR A 23 -19.41 -3.85 -0.50
C THR A 23 -18.37 -3.20 -1.42
N LEU A 24 -17.10 -3.22 -1.00
CA LEU A 24 -15.96 -2.70 -1.74
C LEU A 24 -14.81 -3.71 -1.77
N ARG A 25 -14.12 -3.79 -2.90
CA ARG A 25 -12.85 -4.50 -3.04
C ARG A 25 -11.73 -3.48 -3.11
N VAL A 26 -10.79 -3.56 -2.17
CA VAL A 26 -9.68 -2.61 -2.04
C VAL A 26 -8.37 -3.36 -2.31
N ALA A 27 -7.65 -2.96 -3.35
CA ALA A 27 -6.30 -3.45 -3.63
C ALA A 27 -5.26 -2.44 -3.13
N LEU A 28 -4.20 -2.89 -2.47
CA LEU A 28 -3.10 -2.06 -1.99
C LEU A 28 -1.80 -2.45 -2.70
N LEU A 29 -1.12 -1.49 -3.32
CA LEU A 29 0.22 -1.64 -3.89
C LEU A 29 1.15 -0.61 -3.24
N ALA A 30 2.35 -1.03 -2.87
CA ALA A 30 3.30 -0.14 -2.22
C ALA A 30 4.77 -0.46 -2.51
N SER A 31 5.63 0.55 -2.37
CA SER A 31 7.10 0.35 -2.39
C SER A 31 7.64 -0.18 -1.06
N TYR A 32 6.79 -0.33 -0.04
CA TYR A 32 7.13 -0.79 1.29
C TYR A 32 6.05 -1.76 1.83
N THR A 33 6.31 -2.44 2.95
CA THR A 33 5.32 -3.34 3.58
C THR A 33 4.17 -2.53 4.17
N VAL A 34 3.03 -2.52 3.47
CA VAL A 34 1.87 -1.66 3.75
C VAL A 34 0.81 -2.33 4.63
N ASP A 35 0.97 -3.62 4.97
CA ASP A 35 0.06 -4.39 5.82
C ASP A 35 -0.40 -3.69 7.11
N PRO A 36 0.45 -2.92 7.83
CA PRO A 36 -0.01 -2.20 9.01
C PRO A 36 -1.09 -1.13 8.74
N LEU A 37 -1.30 -0.71 7.49
CA LEU A 37 -2.39 0.18 7.09
C LEU A 37 -3.76 -0.51 7.12
N VAL A 38 -3.80 -1.82 6.84
CA VAL A 38 -5.03 -2.60 6.61
C VAL A 38 -6.03 -2.48 7.77
N PRO A 39 -5.64 -2.64 9.04
CA PRO A 39 -6.60 -2.55 10.15
C PRO A 39 -7.28 -1.19 10.26
N TYR A 40 -6.58 -0.12 9.89
CA TYR A 40 -7.07 1.25 10.03
C TYR A 40 -7.94 1.68 8.86
N LEU A 41 -7.53 1.34 7.64
CA LEU A 41 -8.35 1.56 6.45
C LEU A 41 -9.63 0.70 6.50
N GLY A 42 -9.48 -0.60 6.79
CA GLY A 42 -10.59 -1.54 6.85
C GLY A 42 -11.61 -1.20 7.93
N LEU A 43 -11.17 -0.91 9.16
CA LEU A 43 -12.07 -0.51 10.23
C LEU A 43 -12.73 0.85 9.94
N GLY A 44 -11.98 1.81 9.38
CA GLY A 44 -12.53 3.12 9.03
C GLY A 44 -13.63 3.03 7.96
N LEU A 45 -13.47 2.16 6.96
CA LEU A 45 -14.49 1.90 5.94
C LEU A 45 -15.69 1.12 6.51
N HIS A 46 -15.43 0.13 7.36
CA HIS A 46 -16.48 -0.61 8.08
C HIS A 46 -17.34 0.33 8.94
N ASP A 47 -16.72 1.20 9.75
CA ASP A 47 -17.40 2.19 10.59
C ASP A 47 -18.15 3.25 9.75
N ALA A 48 -17.80 3.42 8.47
CA ALA A 48 -18.51 4.26 7.50
C ALA A 48 -19.65 3.52 6.76
N GLY A 49 -19.96 2.27 7.12
CA GLY A 49 -20.98 1.46 6.46
C GLY A 49 -20.57 0.91 5.09
N LEU A 50 -19.27 0.89 4.79
CA LEU A 50 -18.69 0.39 3.54
C LEU A 50 -17.72 -0.76 3.85
N PRO A 51 -18.20 -1.91 4.37
CA PRO A 51 -17.32 -3.04 4.65
C PRO A 51 -16.55 -3.42 3.39
N ALA A 52 -15.23 -3.58 3.52
CA ALA A 52 -14.32 -3.75 2.41
C ALA A 52 -13.50 -5.04 2.53
N GLY A 53 -13.35 -5.76 1.41
CA GLY A 53 -12.35 -6.82 1.26
C GLY A 53 -11.03 -6.20 0.86
N LEU A 54 -10.00 -6.28 1.71
CA LEU A 54 -8.69 -5.70 1.45
C LEU A 54 -7.70 -6.77 1.00
N SER A 55 -7.01 -6.52 -0.11
CA SER A 55 -5.95 -7.36 -0.65
C SER A 55 -4.67 -6.54 -0.79
N VAL A 56 -3.55 -7.07 -0.30
CA VAL A 56 -2.23 -6.44 -0.40
C VAL A 56 -1.44 -7.15 -1.49
N GLY A 57 -0.97 -6.39 -2.48
CA GLY A 57 -0.15 -6.90 -3.56
C GLY A 57 1.32 -7.05 -3.17
N PRO A 58 2.14 -7.61 -4.06
CA PRO A 58 3.54 -7.87 -3.78
C PRO A 58 4.33 -6.59 -3.49
N PHE A 59 5.29 -6.73 -2.58
CA PHE A 59 6.21 -5.66 -2.18
C PHE A 59 7.00 -5.11 -3.37
N GLN A 60 7.08 -3.78 -3.48
CA GLN A 60 7.91 -3.06 -4.45
C GLN A 60 7.67 -3.43 -5.92
N GLN A 61 6.42 -3.76 -6.26
CA GLN A 61 6.01 -4.10 -7.63
C GLN A 61 4.87 -3.22 -8.15
N VAL A 62 4.83 -1.94 -7.74
CA VAL A 62 3.72 -1.03 -8.08
C VAL A 62 3.54 -0.93 -9.60
N VAL A 63 4.59 -0.60 -10.34
CA VAL A 63 4.51 -0.43 -11.80
C VAL A 63 4.15 -1.76 -12.46
N GLN A 64 4.81 -2.85 -12.07
CA GLN A 64 4.61 -4.16 -12.67
C GLN A 64 3.16 -4.63 -12.53
N GLN A 65 2.60 -4.56 -11.33
CA GLN A 65 1.22 -4.98 -11.07
C GLN A 65 0.20 -4.04 -11.75
N CYS A 66 0.54 -2.76 -11.94
CA CYS A 66 -0.31 -1.83 -12.67
C CYS A 66 -0.29 -2.06 -14.19
N LEU A 67 0.85 -2.46 -14.77
CA LEU A 67 0.98 -2.71 -16.21
C LEU A 67 0.52 -4.12 -16.62
N ALA A 68 0.60 -5.10 -15.72
CA ALA A 68 0.15 -6.47 -15.99
C ALA A 68 -1.33 -6.53 -16.37
N THR A 69 -1.64 -7.32 -17.41
CA THR A 69 -3.01 -7.56 -17.89
C THR A 69 -3.72 -8.68 -17.14
N ASP A 70 -2.95 -9.58 -16.56
CA ASP A 70 -3.31 -10.68 -15.69
C ASP A 70 -2.58 -10.55 -14.33
N GLY A 71 -2.91 -11.40 -13.36
CA GLY A 71 -2.32 -11.36 -12.01
C GLY A 71 -3.12 -10.53 -11.01
N PHE A 72 -2.44 -9.91 -10.04
CA PHE A 72 -3.05 -9.44 -8.79
C PHE A 72 -4.27 -8.51 -9.00
N LEU A 73 -4.13 -7.44 -9.80
CA LEU A 73 -5.24 -6.51 -10.02
C LEU A 73 -6.37 -7.13 -10.86
N ALA A 74 -6.05 -8.05 -11.78
CA ALA A 74 -7.04 -8.75 -12.59
C ALA A 74 -7.83 -9.79 -11.77
N GLU A 75 -7.19 -10.41 -10.78
CA GLU A 75 -7.81 -11.33 -9.81
C GLU A 75 -8.67 -10.57 -8.80
N THR A 76 -8.13 -9.52 -8.18
CA THR A 76 -8.84 -8.72 -7.17
C THR A 76 -9.99 -7.92 -7.77
N ARG A 77 -9.84 -7.41 -9.01
CA ARG A 77 -10.80 -6.52 -9.68
C ARG A 77 -11.24 -5.37 -8.76
N PRO A 78 -10.32 -4.51 -8.30
CA PRO A 78 -10.61 -3.57 -7.23
C PRO A 78 -11.65 -2.52 -7.63
N ASP A 79 -12.48 -2.12 -6.67
CA ASP A 79 -13.32 -0.92 -6.75
C ASP A 79 -12.50 0.31 -6.27
N VAL A 80 -11.50 0.08 -5.42
CA VAL A 80 -10.53 1.08 -4.95
C VAL A 80 -9.12 0.51 -5.07
N LEU A 81 -8.23 1.25 -5.73
CA LEU A 81 -6.80 0.96 -5.80
C LEU A 81 -6.03 1.97 -4.94
N VAL A 82 -5.37 1.50 -3.89
CA VAL A 82 -4.48 2.30 -3.05
C VAL A 82 -3.05 2.10 -3.50
N VAL A 83 -2.35 3.18 -3.84
CA VAL A 83 -0.92 3.16 -4.22
C VAL A 83 -0.12 4.02 -3.27
N ALA A 84 0.90 3.44 -2.63
CA ALA A 84 1.77 4.13 -1.69
C ALA A 84 3.24 3.89 -1.99
N GLN A 85 3.90 4.89 -2.55
CA GLN A 85 5.34 4.86 -2.79
C GLN A 85 6.06 5.82 -1.83
N ARG A 86 7.35 5.56 -1.61
CA ARG A 86 8.24 6.38 -0.80
C ARG A 86 9.38 6.90 -1.66
N LEU A 87 9.88 8.08 -1.30
CA LEU A 87 11.01 8.70 -2.00
C LEU A 87 12.28 7.87 -1.83
N GLU A 88 12.47 7.27 -0.65
CA GLU A 88 13.68 6.52 -0.30
C GLU A 88 13.85 5.20 -1.08
N GLU A 89 12.78 4.65 -1.66
CA GLU A 89 12.82 3.48 -2.54
C GLU A 89 12.89 3.86 -4.03
N ALA A 90 12.70 5.13 -4.37
CA ALA A 90 12.65 5.63 -5.74
C ALA A 90 14.00 6.09 -6.28
N GLY A 91 15.00 6.27 -5.41
CA GLY A 91 16.33 6.75 -5.76
C GLY A 91 16.89 7.72 -4.71
N GLU A 92 17.77 8.61 -5.16
CA GLU A 92 18.41 9.65 -4.35
C GLU A 92 17.86 11.04 -4.71
N PRO A 93 17.98 12.05 -3.81
CA PRO A 93 17.58 13.42 -4.15
C PRO A 93 18.42 13.95 -5.33
N GLY A 94 17.87 14.92 -6.05
CA GLY A 94 18.52 15.49 -7.21
C GLY A 94 17.82 16.78 -7.66
N PRO A 95 18.49 17.62 -8.45
CA PRO A 95 17.98 18.94 -8.81
C PRO A 95 16.59 18.82 -9.47
N ALA A 96 15.66 19.69 -9.05
CA ALA A 96 14.25 19.65 -9.46
C ALA A 96 13.57 18.28 -9.26
N GLY A 97 14.08 17.47 -8.32
CA GLY A 97 13.55 16.15 -8.01
C GLY A 97 13.92 15.05 -9.01
N ALA A 98 14.86 15.29 -9.93
CA ALA A 98 15.17 14.36 -11.02
C ALA A 98 15.49 12.93 -10.55
N GLY A 99 16.18 12.77 -9.42
CA GLY A 99 16.57 11.47 -8.89
C GLY A 99 15.41 10.61 -8.34
N TRP A 100 14.24 11.19 -8.11
CA TRP A 100 13.03 10.46 -7.70
C TRP A 100 11.90 10.50 -8.74
N ALA A 101 11.93 11.49 -9.64
CA ALA A 101 10.84 11.76 -10.55
C ALA A 101 10.56 10.60 -11.51
N SER A 102 11.61 9.94 -12.03
CA SER A 102 11.43 8.85 -13.02
C SER A 102 10.58 7.71 -12.45
N GLU A 103 10.91 7.22 -11.26
CA GLU A 103 10.23 6.06 -10.66
C GLU A 103 8.84 6.44 -10.13
N LEU A 104 8.71 7.57 -9.45
CA LEU A 104 7.44 7.97 -8.85
C LEU A 104 6.42 8.42 -9.88
N LEU A 105 6.82 9.12 -10.94
CA LEU A 105 5.89 9.50 -12.01
C LEU A 105 5.48 8.29 -12.84
N ALA A 106 6.41 7.37 -13.15
CA ALA A 106 6.05 6.12 -13.83
C ALA A 106 5.08 5.28 -12.98
N GLY A 107 5.31 5.19 -11.66
CA GLY A 107 4.40 4.57 -10.71
C GLY A 107 3.01 5.20 -10.71
N ALA A 108 2.93 6.53 -10.64
CA ALA A 108 1.67 7.27 -10.68
C ALA A 108 0.91 7.12 -12.01
N GLU A 109 1.60 7.20 -13.15
CA GLU A 109 1.01 7.01 -14.48
C GLU A 109 0.49 5.58 -14.67
N ALA A 110 1.27 4.58 -14.25
CA ALA A 110 0.86 3.19 -14.28
C ALA A 110 -0.37 2.95 -13.38
N ALA A 111 -0.36 3.50 -12.17
CA ALA A 111 -1.49 3.43 -11.23
C ALA A 111 -2.76 4.06 -11.79
N LEU A 112 -2.66 5.24 -12.41
CA LEU A 112 -3.78 5.92 -13.05
C LEU A 112 -4.34 5.10 -14.23
N THR A 113 -3.45 4.53 -15.04
CA THR A 113 -3.83 3.67 -16.17
C THR A 113 -4.54 2.40 -15.68
N ALA A 114 -4.00 1.74 -14.64
CA ALA A 114 -4.60 0.57 -14.03
C ALA A 114 -5.97 0.88 -13.42
N ALA A 115 -6.09 1.97 -12.66
CA ALA A 115 -7.35 2.40 -12.06
C ALA A 115 -8.44 2.60 -13.13
N ARG A 116 -8.11 3.30 -14.23
CA ARG A 116 -9.03 3.48 -15.36
C ARG A 116 -9.40 2.15 -16.04
N ARG A 117 -8.43 1.26 -16.25
CA ARG A 117 -8.65 -0.07 -16.85
C ARG A 117 -9.63 -0.92 -16.04
N HIS A 118 -9.54 -0.85 -14.71
CA HIS A 118 -10.41 -1.60 -13.80
C HIS A 118 -11.69 -0.85 -13.40
N GLY A 119 -11.85 0.42 -13.79
CA GLY A 119 -12.95 1.28 -13.32
C GLY A 119 -12.87 1.60 -11.83
N ALA A 120 -11.67 1.52 -11.24
CA ALA A 120 -11.43 1.70 -9.82
C ALA A 120 -11.19 3.19 -9.47
N LEU A 121 -11.54 3.57 -8.25
CA LEU A 121 -11.08 4.81 -7.62
C LEU A 121 -9.61 4.68 -7.23
N LEU A 122 -8.75 5.59 -7.67
CA LEU A 122 -7.35 5.63 -7.26
C LEU A 122 -7.19 6.46 -5.98
N VAL A 123 -6.67 5.85 -4.91
CA VAL A 123 -6.17 6.56 -3.73
C VAL A 123 -4.64 6.56 -3.81
N TYR A 124 -4.06 7.69 -4.19
CA TYR A 124 -2.61 7.82 -4.28
C TYR A 124 -2.06 8.50 -3.01
N VAL A 125 -1.14 7.81 -2.33
CA VAL A 125 -0.47 8.34 -1.15
C VAL A 125 0.76 9.14 -1.59
N LEU A 126 0.70 10.47 -1.46
CA LEU A 126 1.84 11.34 -1.72
C LEU A 126 2.97 11.02 -0.72
N PRO A 127 4.20 10.79 -1.21
CA PRO A 127 5.28 10.27 -0.38
C PRO A 127 5.74 11.30 0.66
N ALA A 128 5.98 10.87 1.90
CA ALA A 128 6.49 11.74 2.95
C ALA A 128 7.89 12.28 2.61
N VAL A 129 8.22 13.51 3.02
CA VAL A 129 9.57 14.04 2.85
C VAL A 129 10.51 13.24 3.77
N PRO A 130 11.62 12.66 3.26
CA PRO A 130 12.54 11.88 4.09
C PRO A 130 13.08 12.71 5.25
N ALA A 131 13.39 12.07 6.37
CA ALA A 131 13.98 12.71 7.55
C ALA A 131 15.48 13.00 7.42
N THR A 132 16.18 12.22 6.59
CA THR A 132 17.63 12.31 6.43
C THR A 132 18.03 13.60 5.71
N ARG A 133 19.09 14.26 6.21
CA ARG A 133 19.68 15.47 5.61
C ARG A 133 21.17 15.21 5.42
N PRO A 134 21.63 14.77 4.22
CA PRO A 134 23.04 14.42 3.98
C PRO A 134 24.01 15.55 4.35
N HIS A 135 23.60 16.80 4.15
CA HIS A 135 24.40 17.99 4.44
C HIS A 135 23.95 18.72 5.72
N GLY A 136 23.14 18.09 6.57
CA GLY A 136 22.57 18.73 7.75
C GLY A 136 21.80 20.01 7.39
N PRO A 137 21.90 21.10 8.17
CA PRO A 137 21.26 22.39 7.85
C PRO A 137 21.66 22.99 6.49
N ALA A 138 22.84 22.66 5.96
CA ALA A 138 23.30 23.17 4.66
C ALA A 138 22.57 22.53 3.46
N ASP A 139 21.77 21.49 3.69
CA ASP A 139 20.87 20.90 2.69
C ASP A 139 19.90 21.96 2.11
N GLY A 140 19.45 22.91 2.95
CA GLY A 140 18.58 24.01 2.52
C GLY A 140 19.24 25.07 1.64
N MET A 141 20.57 25.01 1.45
CA MET A 141 21.30 25.90 0.54
C MET A 141 21.39 25.35 -0.89
N HIS A 142 20.92 24.11 -1.11
CA HIS A 142 21.14 23.36 -2.33
C HIS A 142 19.80 23.04 -3.02
N ALA A 143 19.74 23.25 -4.35
CA ALA A 143 18.53 22.97 -5.14
C ALA A 143 18.25 21.46 -5.29
N ASP A 144 19.26 20.64 -5.04
CA ASP A 144 19.22 19.17 -4.95
C ASP A 144 19.16 18.68 -3.50
N GLY A 145 19.01 19.56 -2.51
CA GLY A 145 18.73 19.18 -1.13
C GLY A 145 17.44 18.35 -1.03
N VAL A 146 17.34 17.50 0.00
CA VAL A 146 16.23 16.55 0.19
C VAL A 146 14.88 17.26 0.19
N THR A 147 14.76 18.38 0.89
CA THR A 147 13.48 19.10 1.01
C THR A 147 13.07 19.74 -0.32
N ALA A 148 14.03 20.37 -1.02
CA ALA A 148 13.79 21.00 -2.31
C ALA A 148 13.40 19.96 -3.37
N SER A 149 14.16 18.87 -3.45
CA SER A 149 13.91 17.73 -4.34
C SER A 149 12.55 17.08 -4.08
N ALA A 150 12.21 16.85 -2.81
CA ALA A 150 10.98 16.17 -2.43
C ALA A 150 9.77 17.05 -2.76
N THR A 151 9.87 18.34 -2.48
CA THR A 151 8.84 19.32 -2.83
C THR A 151 8.60 19.32 -4.34
N ALA A 152 9.67 19.38 -5.14
CA ALA A 152 9.57 19.40 -6.60
C ALA A 152 8.88 18.15 -7.17
N VAL A 153 9.24 16.94 -6.72
CA VAL A 153 8.58 15.71 -7.19
C VAL A 153 7.13 15.62 -6.69
N ARG A 154 6.88 16.01 -5.43
CA ARG A 154 5.52 16.00 -4.87
C ARG A 154 4.59 16.93 -5.62
N GLU A 155 5.04 18.13 -6.02
CA GLU A 155 4.22 19.01 -6.87
C GLU A 155 3.97 18.41 -8.25
N ARG A 156 4.97 17.79 -8.88
CA ARG A 156 4.77 17.11 -10.18
C ARG A 156 3.77 15.95 -10.08
N LEU A 157 3.79 15.20 -8.98
CA LEU A 157 2.79 14.16 -8.70
C LEU A 157 1.39 14.77 -8.53
N ARG A 158 1.27 15.91 -7.85
CA ARG A 158 -0.01 16.63 -7.76
C ARG A 158 -0.45 17.15 -9.12
N ASP A 159 0.41 17.75 -9.92
CA ASP A 159 0.04 18.24 -11.25
C ASP A 159 -0.45 17.10 -12.16
N LEU A 160 0.12 15.90 -12.02
CA LEU A 160 -0.30 14.71 -12.75
C LEU A 160 -1.66 14.17 -12.28
N LEU A 161 -1.93 14.18 -10.98
CA LEU A 161 -3.03 13.44 -10.35
C LEU A 161 -4.20 14.32 -9.87
N ALA A 162 -3.90 15.51 -9.35
CA ALA A 162 -4.86 16.45 -8.77
C ALA A 162 -5.65 17.13 -9.89
N GLY A 163 -6.84 16.61 -10.16
CA GLY A 163 -7.75 17.11 -11.19
C GLY A 163 -8.57 16.01 -11.85
N ASP A 164 -8.09 14.77 -11.78
CA ASP A 164 -8.84 13.61 -12.23
C ASP A 164 -9.97 13.29 -11.22
N PRO A 165 -11.24 13.19 -11.66
CA PRO A 165 -12.36 12.91 -10.77
C PRO A 165 -12.35 11.50 -10.16
N GLY A 166 -11.53 10.59 -10.68
CA GLY A 166 -11.32 9.23 -10.15
C GLY A 166 -10.12 9.10 -9.22
N VAL A 167 -9.50 10.21 -8.79
CA VAL A 167 -8.29 10.20 -7.96
C VAL A 167 -8.51 10.95 -6.65
N LEU A 168 -8.06 10.34 -5.55
CA LEU A 168 -7.96 10.91 -4.22
C LEU A 168 -6.49 10.93 -3.78
N LEU A 169 -6.06 12.05 -3.19
CA LEU A 169 -4.70 12.19 -2.66
C LEU A 169 -4.72 12.12 -1.14
N VAL A 170 -3.86 11.26 -0.58
CA VAL A 170 -3.59 11.17 0.86
C VAL A 170 -2.15 11.58 1.10
N ASP A 171 -1.89 12.49 2.04
CA ASP A 171 -0.52 13.00 2.24
C ASP A 171 0.20 12.28 3.39
N ALA A 172 1.18 11.43 3.06
CA ALA A 172 2.00 10.79 4.09
C ALA A 172 2.90 11.79 4.84
N ASP A 173 3.25 12.91 4.23
CA ASP A 173 4.03 13.95 4.90
C ASP A 173 3.24 14.59 6.05
N GLU A 174 1.93 14.79 5.88
CA GLU A 174 1.06 15.30 6.95
C GLU A 174 1.00 14.31 8.13
N ALA A 175 0.87 13.01 7.84
CA ALA A 175 0.88 11.97 8.86
C ALA A 175 2.21 11.93 9.62
N VAL A 176 3.34 11.98 8.89
CA VAL A 176 4.69 12.03 9.47
C VAL A 176 4.90 13.28 10.31
N ARG A 177 4.50 14.48 9.83
CA ARG A 177 4.64 15.73 10.59
C ARG A 177 3.79 15.76 11.85
N THR A 178 2.58 15.23 11.80
CA THR A 178 1.68 15.22 12.97
C THR A 178 2.14 14.22 14.02
N VAL A 179 2.66 13.07 13.59
CA VAL A 179 3.37 12.18 14.51
C VAL A 179 4.64 12.88 15.00
N GLY A 180 5.38 13.53 14.13
CA GLY A 180 6.66 14.16 14.42
C GLY A 180 7.80 13.33 13.84
N ASP A 181 8.61 13.98 13.01
CA ASP A 181 9.64 13.36 12.18
C ASP A 181 10.56 12.41 12.97
N GLY A 182 11.03 12.84 14.15
CA GLY A 182 11.92 12.04 15.00
C GLY A 182 11.34 10.73 15.54
N ARG A 183 10.01 10.58 15.59
CA ARG A 183 9.33 9.37 16.08
C ARG A 183 8.50 8.63 15.02
N ALA A 184 8.33 9.22 13.84
CA ALA A 184 7.49 8.67 12.79
C ALA A 184 8.07 7.41 12.13
N TYR A 185 9.39 7.24 12.13
CA TYR A 185 10.08 6.17 11.42
C TYR A 185 10.45 5.01 12.34
N HIS A 186 10.15 3.78 11.91
CA HIS A 186 10.50 2.56 12.63
C HIS A 186 11.75 1.88 12.02
N ARG A 187 12.92 2.49 12.18
CA ARG A 187 14.19 2.05 11.54
C ARG A 187 14.51 0.56 11.70
N ALA A 188 14.27 -0.02 12.89
CA ALA A 188 14.53 -1.44 13.13
C ALA A 188 13.60 -2.35 12.29
N LEU A 189 12.28 -2.16 12.40
CA LEU A 189 11.28 -2.92 11.64
C LEU A 189 11.40 -2.69 10.13
N PHE A 190 11.86 -1.51 9.69
CA PHE A 190 12.16 -1.30 8.28
C PHE A 190 13.29 -2.20 7.79
N ARG A 191 14.36 -2.39 8.58
CA ARG A 191 15.45 -3.30 8.22
C ARG A 191 14.99 -4.76 8.17
N PHE A 192 14.13 -5.18 9.10
CA PHE A 192 13.69 -6.57 9.21
C PHE A 192 12.54 -6.95 8.29
N ALA A 193 11.56 -6.06 8.13
CA ALA A 193 10.29 -6.36 7.49
C ALA A 193 9.86 -5.28 6.50
N LYS A 194 10.72 -4.31 6.19
CA LYS A 194 10.43 -3.19 5.27
C LYS A 194 9.18 -2.38 5.65
N VAL A 195 8.84 -2.34 6.93
CA VAL A 195 7.81 -1.47 7.50
C VAL A 195 8.47 -0.15 7.93
N PRO A 196 8.25 0.97 7.23
CA PRO A 196 9.05 2.18 7.40
C PRO A 196 8.61 3.06 8.57
N TYR A 197 7.32 3.03 8.89
CA TYR A 197 6.73 3.93 9.87
C TYR A 197 6.31 3.22 11.14
N VAL A 198 6.15 3.99 12.21
CA VAL A 198 5.46 3.52 13.41
C VAL A 198 3.96 3.37 13.14
N GLU A 199 3.31 2.54 13.94
CA GLU A 199 1.87 2.26 13.85
C GLU A 199 1.00 3.55 13.80
N GLU A 200 1.39 4.59 14.54
CA GLU A 200 0.62 5.86 14.58
C GLU A 200 0.54 6.55 13.20
N VAL A 201 1.58 6.43 12.37
CA VAL A 201 1.55 6.98 11.00
C VAL A 201 0.55 6.21 10.14
N PHE A 202 0.55 4.87 10.23
CA PHE A 202 -0.43 4.02 9.54
C PHE A 202 -1.85 4.28 10.00
N GLY A 203 -2.07 4.52 11.30
CA GLY A 203 -3.36 4.93 11.84
C GLY A 203 -3.87 6.22 11.22
N ARG A 204 -2.99 7.22 11.06
CA ARG A 204 -3.35 8.51 10.44
C ARG A 204 -3.61 8.38 8.94
N LEU A 205 -2.75 7.65 8.22
CA LEU A 205 -2.94 7.36 6.80
C LEU A 205 -4.26 6.61 6.54
N GLY A 206 -4.54 5.59 7.36
CA GLY A 206 -5.77 4.80 7.26
C GLY A 206 -7.02 5.63 7.51
N ALA A 207 -7.00 6.49 8.53
CA ALA A 207 -8.10 7.41 8.82
C ALA A 207 -8.33 8.44 7.71
N ALA A 208 -7.26 9.02 7.14
CA ALA A 208 -7.37 9.95 6.03
C ALA A 208 -7.92 9.25 4.77
N ALA A 209 -7.35 8.09 4.41
CA ALA A 209 -7.79 7.31 3.26
C ALA A 209 -9.25 6.85 3.39
N SER A 210 -9.65 6.29 4.54
CA SER A 210 -11.03 5.83 4.76
C SER A 210 -12.02 6.99 4.71
N THR A 211 -11.66 8.17 5.22
CA THR A 211 -12.52 9.35 5.20
C THR A 211 -12.76 9.83 3.77
N LEU A 212 -11.72 9.92 2.94
CA LEU A 212 -11.86 10.36 1.55
C LEU A 212 -12.61 9.33 0.70
N VAL A 213 -12.32 8.04 0.87
CA VAL A 213 -13.01 6.95 0.17
C VAL A 213 -14.49 6.92 0.55
N ALA A 214 -14.82 6.98 1.85
CA ALA A 214 -16.20 7.05 2.30
C ALA A 214 -16.92 8.28 1.72
N GLY A 215 -16.21 9.42 1.68
CA GLY A 215 -16.74 10.64 1.08
C GLY A 215 -17.04 10.51 -0.41
N PHE A 216 -16.20 9.77 -1.15
CA PHE A 216 -16.39 9.49 -2.57
C PHE A 216 -17.61 8.60 -2.84
N PHE A 217 -17.79 7.55 -2.04
CA PHE A 217 -18.93 6.63 -2.15
C PHE A 217 -20.21 7.15 -1.45
N GLY A 218 -20.26 8.44 -1.11
CA GLY A 218 -21.47 9.11 -0.64
C GLY A 218 -21.79 8.96 0.85
N ALA A 219 -20.92 8.30 1.62
CA ALA A 219 -20.99 8.15 3.08
C ALA A 219 -20.42 9.40 3.80
N VAL A 220 -20.81 10.59 3.35
CA VAL A 220 -20.48 11.86 3.99
C VAL A 220 -21.50 12.19 5.08
N CYS A 221 -21.07 12.79 6.18
CA CYS A 221 -21.99 13.28 7.20
C CYS A 221 -22.85 14.40 6.61
N ARG A 222 -24.17 14.23 6.57
CA ARG A 222 -25.14 15.29 6.24
C ARG A 222 -26.02 15.66 7.42
N ALA A 223 -26.12 14.81 8.42
CA ALA A 223 -26.70 15.19 9.69
C ALA A 223 -25.99 14.55 10.88
N LEU A 224 -25.84 15.34 11.95
CA LEU A 224 -25.38 14.91 13.25
C LEU A 224 -26.60 14.72 14.16
N VAL A 225 -26.82 13.51 14.65
CA VAL A 225 -27.82 13.20 15.65
C VAL A 225 -27.16 13.18 17.02
N LEU A 226 -27.67 13.97 17.95
CA LEU A 226 -27.22 14.04 19.33
C LEU A 226 -28.04 13.08 20.20
N ASP A 227 -27.36 12.26 21.00
CA ASP A 227 -27.99 11.31 21.92
C ASP A 227 -28.33 12.01 23.25
N GLY A 228 -29.56 12.50 23.36
CA GLY A 228 -30.08 13.26 24.50
C GLY A 228 -30.12 12.50 25.82
N ASP A 229 -30.04 11.17 25.82
CA ASP A 229 -30.13 10.34 27.03
C ASP A 229 -28.90 10.50 27.96
N GLY A 230 -27.79 11.02 27.43
CA GLY A 230 -26.53 11.18 28.15
C GLY A 230 -25.90 12.58 28.05
N LEU A 231 -26.59 13.57 27.49
CA LEU A 231 -26.06 14.92 27.30
C LEU A 231 -26.33 15.80 28.52
N THR A 232 -25.38 15.86 29.44
CA THR A 232 -25.32 16.89 30.49
C THR A 232 -24.30 17.97 30.12
N GLY A 233 -24.69 19.25 30.13
CA GLY A 233 -23.82 20.36 29.71
C GLY A 233 -23.75 20.57 28.19
N ALA A 234 -24.86 20.29 27.48
CA ALA A 234 -24.94 20.36 26.02
C ALA A 234 -24.67 21.77 25.45
N ALA A 235 -24.81 22.82 26.26
CA ALA A 235 -24.46 24.20 25.93
C ALA A 235 -23.06 24.33 25.29
N HIS A 236 -22.09 23.52 25.75
CA HIS A 236 -20.71 23.51 25.25
C HIS A 236 -20.60 23.11 23.77
N LEU A 237 -21.61 22.46 23.21
CA LEU A 237 -21.68 22.10 21.80
C LEU A 237 -22.20 23.23 20.91
N LEU A 238 -22.93 24.21 21.45
CA LEU A 238 -23.62 25.23 20.64
C LEU A 238 -22.71 25.94 19.62
N PRO A 239 -21.47 26.37 19.94
CA PRO A 239 -20.58 26.96 18.94
C PRO A 239 -20.26 26.00 17.80
N MET A 240 -19.87 24.76 18.12
CA MET A 240 -19.54 23.73 17.13
C MET A 240 -20.76 23.33 16.29
N LEU A 241 -21.95 23.19 16.88
CA LEU A 241 -23.17 22.87 16.16
C LEU A 241 -23.56 23.99 15.17
N ARG A 242 -23.31 25.25 15.51
CA ARG A 242 -23.50 26.37 14.58
C ARG A 242 -22.51 26.29 13.41
N GLU A 243 -21.23 26.04 13.68
CA GLU A 243 -20.20 25.83 12.65
C GLU A 243 -20.60 24.68 11.70
N LEU A 244 -21.10 23.56 12.24
CA LEU A 244 -21.58 22.42 11.45
C LEU A 244 -22.77 22.79 10.55
N ARG A 245 -23.73 23.56 11.08
CA ARG A 245 -24.91 24.01 10.30
C ARG A 245 -24.53 24.98 9.20
N GLU A 246 -23.60 25.90 9.47
CA GLU A 246 -23.03 26.79 8.45
C GLU A 246 -22.30 26.00 7.35
N ALA A 247 -21.69 24.87 7.70
CA ALA A 247 -21.11 23.90 6.76
C ALA A 247 -22.14 22.97 6.08
N GLY A 248 -23.45 23.19 6.32
CA GLY A 248 -24.54 22.45 5.70
C GLY A 248 -24.83 21.08 6.32
N VAL A 249 -24.36 20.80 7.54
CA VAL A 249 -24.72 19.60 8.30
C VAL A 249 -25.96 19.90 9.13
N ARG A 250 -27.03 19.10 8.95
CA ARG A 250 -28.23 19.18 9.79
C ARG A 250 -27.93 18.70 11.20
N VAL A 251 -28.57 19.26 12.21
CA VAL A 251 -28.41 18.81 13.59
C VAL A 251 -29.75 18.31 14.09
N ALA A 252 -29.80 17.09 14.61
CA ALA A 252 -31.00 16.51 15.17
C ALA A 252 -30.74 16.00 16.58
N LEU A 253 -31.80 15.78 17.34
CA LEU A 253 -31.76 15.20 18.68
C LEU A 253 -32.56 13.89 18.71
N ARG A 254 -32.04 12.88 19.38
CA ARG A 254 -32.83 11.71 19.78
C ARG A 254 -32.82 11.56 21.30
N ALA A 255 -33.89 11.02 21.89
CA ALA A 255 -33.93 10.67 23.31
C ALA A 255 -34.97 9.58 23.60
N SER A 256 -34.79 8.89 24.71
CA SER A 256 -35.74 7.94 25.30
C SER A 256 -36.84 8.70 26.03
N GLY A 257 -38.03 8.69 25.45
CA GLY A 257 -39.20 9.43 25.98
C GLY A 257 -39.01 10.96 26.02
N PRO A 258 -39.99 11.69 26.56
CA PRO A 258 -39.98 13.16 26.54
C PRO A 258 -39.12 13.80 27.64
N GLY A 259 -38.45 13.00 28.49
CA GLY A 259 -37.76 13.45 29.70
C GLY A 259 -36.63 14.44 29.42
N CYS A 260 -35.96 14.36 28.26
CA CYS A 260 -34.86 15.25 27.88
C CYS A 260 -35.27 16.72 27.85
N TRP A 261 -36.54 17.04 27.59
CA TRP A 261 -37.04 18.42 27.55
C TRP A 261 -37.16 19.06 28.94
N SER A 262 -37.10 18.25 30.01
CA SER A 262 -37.23 18.71 31.38
C SER A 262 -35.90 19.10 32.04
N THR A 263 -34.76 18.69 31.48
CA THR A 263 -33.43 18.88 32.09
C THR A 263 -32.75 20.20 31.71
N GLY A 264 -33.38 21.03 30.87
CA GLY A 264 -32.82 22.30 30.40
C GLY A 264 -31.74 22.15 29.32
N ASP A 265 -30.84 21.17 29.45
CA ASP A 265 -29.74 20.91 28.52
C ASP A 265 -30.21 20.70 27.06
N ALA A 266 -31.25 19.88 26.83
CA ALA A 266 -31.79 19.68 25.49
C ALA A 266 -32.56 20.91 24.98
N VAL A 267 -33.17 21.69 25.89
CA VAL A 267 -33.91 22.91 25.55
C VAL A 267 -32.95 23.98 25.01
N GLU A 268 -31.74 24.06 25.54
CA GLU A 268 -30.70 24.98 25.05
C GLU A 268 -30.28 24.69 23.60
N LEU A 269 -30.43 23.44 23.14
CA LEU A 269 -30.13 23.04 21.77
C LEU A 269 -31.24 23.38 20.77
N LEU A 270 -32.49 23.60 21.21
CA LEU A 270 -33.63 23.87 20.32
C LEU A 270 -33.36 24.87 19.20
N PRO A 271 -32.65 26.01 19.42
CA PRO A 271 -32.39 26.98 18.36
C PRO A 271 -31.51 26.47 17.21
N VAL A 272 -30.81 25.34 17.41
CA VAL A 272 -29.93 24.73 16.41
C VAL A 272 -30.43 23.39 15.90
N LEU A 273 -31.53 22.83 16.42
CA LEU A 273 -32.09 21.57 15.94
C LEU A 273 -32.90 21.78 14.65
N ASP A 274 -32.69 20.89 13.68
CA ASP A 274 -33.41 20.76 12.42
C ASP A 274 -34.48 19.63 12.48
N GLY A 275 -34.45 18.77 13.51
CA GLY A 275 -35.43 17.70 13.75
C GLY A 275 -35.17 16.98 15.08
N TRP A 276 -36.17 16.25 15.61
CA TRP A 276 -35.99 15.47 16.83
C TRP A 276 -37.00 14.32 17.00
N VAL A 277 -36.55 13.22 17.62
CA VAL A 277 -37.41 12.11 18.04
C VAL A 277 -37.18 11.80 19.50
N THR A 278 -38.23 11.86 20.31
CA THR A 278 -38.16 11.67 21.77
C THR A 278 -39.25 10.71 22.24
N ASP A 279 -39.03 9.42 22.04
CA ASP A 279 -39.96 8.33 22.36
C ASP A 279 -39.20 7.05 22.78
N ASP A 280 -39.89 5.95 23.01
CA ASP A 280 -39.29 4.69 23.50
C ASP A 280 -39.12 3.63 22.40
N ARG A 281 -39.18 4.02 21.12
CA ARG A 281 -38.97 3.08 20.00
C ARG A 281 -37.49 2.65 19.92
N PRO A 282 -37.20 1.50 19.29
CA PRO A 282 -35.83 1.09 19.02
C PRO A 282 -35.02 2.20 18.31
N LEU A 283 -33.74 2.32 18.68
CA LEU A 283 -32.84 3.35 18.12
C LEU A 283 -32.83 3.37 16.58
N ALA A 284 -32.88 2.20 15.93
CA ALA A 284 -32.90 2.11 14.48
C ALA A 284 -34.12 2.82 13.86
N ASP A 285 -35.29 2.67 14.49
CA ASP A 285 -36.54 3.28 14.03
C ASP A 285 -36.52 4.80 14.27
N GLN A 286 -35.99 5.25 15.41
CA GLN A 286 -35.81 6.66 15.72
C GLN A 286 -34.89 7.34 14.69
N LEU A 287 -33.78 6.71 14.34
CA LEU A 287 -32.84 7.25 13.36
C LEU A 287 -33.39 7.24 11.94
N ALA A 288 -34.20 6.23 11.58
CA ALA A 288 -34.87 6.19 10.29
C ALA A 288 -35.90 7.34 10.16
N GLU A 289 -36.63 7.65 11.23
CA GLU A 289 -37.55 8.79 11.26
C GLU A 289 -36.82 10.13 11.19
N ILE A 290 -35.76 10.32 11.98
CA ILE A 290 -34.92 11.52 11.94
C ILE A 290 -34.33 11.71 10.53
N ALA A 291 -33.82 10.64 9.91
CA ALA A 291 -33.28 10.69 8.55
C ALA A 291 -34.31 11.20 7.54
N ALA A 292 -35.56 10.72 7.64
CA ALA A 292 -36.66 11.17 6.79
C ALA A 292 -37.07 12.62 7.09
N GLU A 293 -37.10 13.03 8.37
CA GLU A 293 -37.45 14.38 8.78
C GLU A 293 -36.45 15.43 8.28
N VAL A 294 -35.15 15.15 8.38
CA VAL A 294 -34.09 16.08 7.97
C VAL A 294 -33.62 15.92 6.52
N ASP A 295 -34.32 15.08 5.74
CA ASP A 295 -34.09 14.78 4.31
C ASP A 295 -32.65 14.33 3.98
N VAL A 296 -32.19 13.28 4.66
CA VAL A 296 -30.88 12.67 4.45
C VAL A 296 -30.96 11.15 4.43
N ALA A 297 -30.02 10.49 3.74
CA ALA A 297 -29.94 9.04 3.78
C ALA A 297 -29.42 8.56 5.15
N LEU A 298 -29.86 7.38 5.60
CA LEU A 298 -29.48 6.83 6.91
C LEU A 298 -27.96 6.67 7.07
N ASN A 299 -27.24 6.33 6.00
CA ASN A 299 -25.77 6.23 5.97
C ASN A 299 -25.04 7.59 5.99
N GLN A 300 -25.77 8.70 5.93
CA GLN A 300 -25.26 10.06 6.06
C GLN A 300 -25.51 10.66 7.44
N LEU A 301 -26.19 9.92 8.32
CA LEU A 301 -26.31 10.27 9.73
C LEU A 301 -25.02 9.91 10.47
N VAL A 302 -24.68 10.71 11.46
CA VAL A 302 -23.68 10.38 12.48
C VAL A 302 -24.32 10.55 13.85
N LEU A 303 -24.24 9.54 14.71
CA LEU A 303 -24.78 9.62 16.07
C LEU A 303 -23.65 9.96 17.06
N ALA A 304 -23.82 11.02 17.86
CA ALA A 304 -22.87 11.42 18.90
C ALA A 304 -23.51 11.33 20.30
N GLY A 305 -22.81 10.70 21.24
CA GLY A 305 -23.32 10.49 22.60
C GLY A 305 -22.29 9.93 23.58
N ALA A 306 -22.63 9.95 24.87
CA ALA A 306 -21.73 9.62 25.98
C ALA A 306 -21.57 8.11 26.30
N GLY A 307 -22.10 7.21 25.46
CA GLY A 307 -22.11 5.75 25.71
C GLY A 307 -21.20 4.94 24.79
N PRO A 308 -20.81 3.70 25.19
CA PRO A 308 -20.09 2.79 24.32
C PRO A 308 -20.91 2.45 23.07
N ALA A 309 -20.21 2.10 21.98
CA ALA A 309 -20.85 1.63 20.75
C ALA A 309 -21.43 0.24 20.96
N ASP A 310 -22.63 0.15 21.55
CA ASP A 310 -23.34 -1.12 21.68
C ASP A 310 -23.77 -1.61 20.29
N GLY A 311 -23.58 -2.91 20.04
CA GLY A 311 -23.54 -3.60 18.74
C GLY A 311 -24.84 -3.65 17.92
N ASN A 312 -25.60 -2.56 17.92
CA ASN A 312 -26.75 -2.33 17.05
C ASN A 312 -26.23 -1.77 15.71
N PRO A 313 -26.79 -2.11 14.53
CA PRO A 313 -26.30 -1.67 13.22
C PRO A 313 -26.73 -0.23 12.95
N VAL A 314 -26.16 0.66 13.76
CA VAL A 314 -26.42 2.09 13.77
C VAL A 314 -25.42 2.77 12.83
N PRO A 315 -25.79 3.85 12.14
CA PRO A 315 -24.84 4.70 11.42
C PRO A 315 -23.61 5.07 12.26
N ARG A 316 -22.54 5.51 11.56
CA ARG A 316 -21.26 5.97 12.12
C ARG A 316 -21.46 6.72 13.44
N ARG A 317 -20.73 6.32 14.50
CA ARG A 317 -20.84 6.92 15.85
C ARG A 317 -19.61 7.75 16.23
N VAL A 318 -19.83 8.82 17.00
CA VAL A 318 -18.79 9.57 17.70
C VAL A 318 -19.02 9.42 19.20
N ALA A 319 -18.10 8.75 19.89
CA ALA A 319 -18.14 8.64 21.34
C ALA A 319 -17.70 9.97 21.96
N LEU A 320 -18.59 10.58 22.73
CA LEU A 320 -18.30 11.79 23.48
C LEU A 320 -17.80 11.42 24.89
N GLY A 321 -16.75 12.10 25.35
CA GLY A 321 -16.15 11.87 26.66
C GLY A 321 -17.07 12.27 27.82
N ALA A 322 -16.64 12.03 29.06
CA ALA A 322 -17.42 12.44 30.23
C ALA A 322 -17.33 13.95 30.53
N ASP A 323 -16.36 14.68 29.97
CA ASP A 323 -16.18 16.12 30.16
C ASP A 323 -16.81 16.90 28.99
N PRO A 324 -17.92 17.62 29.18
CA PRO A 324 -18.59 18.34 28.09
C PRO A 324 -17.74 19.40 27.40
N ARG A 325 -16.67 19.86 28.07
CA ARG A 325 -15.75 20.86 27.51
C ARG A 325 -14.88 20.29 26.39
N THR A 326 -14.71 18.97 26.30
CA THR A 326 -13.91 18.32 25.24
C THR A 326 -14.73 17.92 24.03
N TRP A 327 -16.07 17.91 24.13
CA TRP A 327 -16.94 17.41 23.06
C TRP A 327 -16.79 18.14 21.72
N SER A 328 -16.55 19.45 21.74
CA SER A 328 -16.30 20.20 20.50
C SER A 328 -15.04 19.70 19.78
N ASP A 329 -13.97 19.41 20.53
CA ASP A 329 -12.72 18.91 19.96
C ASP A 329 -12.86 17.46 19.50
N GLU A 330 -13.66 16.65 20.19
CA GLU A 330 -14.00 15.28 19.80
C GLU A 330 -14.79 15.25 18.49
N LEU A 331 -15.79 16.13 18.32
CA LEU A 331 -16.54 16.28 17.06
C LEU A 331 -15.64 16.80 15.92
N ARG A 332 -14.71 17.73 16.20
CA ARG A 332 -13.72 18.17 15.21
C ARG A 332 -12.78 17.04 14.81
N ALA A 333 -12.32 16.25 15.78
CA ALA A 333 -11.48 15.08 15.52
C ALA A 333 -12.21 14.00 14.68
N ALA A 334 -13.54 13.94 14.78
CA ALA A 334 -14.38 13.08 13.94
C ALA A 334 -14.52 13.57 12.49
N ARG A 335 -14.06 14.78 12.16
CA ARG A 335 -14.00 15.35 10.80
C ARG A 335 -15.33 15.28 10.04
N LEU A 336 -16.40 15.69 10.72
CA LEU A 336 -17.77 15.58 10.18
C LEU A 336 -18.02 16.46 8.95
N THR A 337 -17.25 17.52 8.79
CA THR A 337 -17.38 18.49 7.68
C THR A 337 -16.36 18.27 6.57
N ASP A 338 -15.51 17.24 6.65
CA ASP A 338 -14.61 16.91 5.57
C ASP A 338 -15.44 16.59 4.31
N ARG A 339 -15.27 17.42 3.28
CA ARG A 339 -15.89 17.25 1.96
C ARG A 339 -14.80 17.07 0.93
N LEU A 340 -15.09 16.26 -0.08
CA LEU A 340 -14.32 16.32 -1.31
C LEU A 340 -14.49 17.72 -1.92
N PRO A 341 -13.41 18.35 -2.43
CA PRO A 341 -13.52 19.64 -3.08
C PRO A 341 -14.57 19.57 -4.19
N SER A 342 -15.45 20.59 -4.26
CA SER A 342 -16.42 20.70 -5.35
C SER A 342 -15.67 20.62 -6.68
N ARG A 343 -16.20 19.87 -7.67
CA ARG A 343 -15.57 19.51 -8.96
C ARG A 343 -15.13 20.68 -9.87
N ARG A 344 -14.94 21.90 -9.35
CA ARG A 344 -14.33 23.04 -10.03
C ARG A 344 -12.88 23.21 -9.58
N TRP A 345 -12.01 22.31 -10.04
CA TRP A 345 -10.66 22.72 -10.40
C TRP A 345 -10.63 23.04 -11.89
N SER A 346 -11.38 24.09 -12.29
CA SER A 346 -11.15 24.75 -13.57
C SER A 346 -9.94 25.66 -13.39
N GLY A 347 -8.75 25.22 -13.81
CA GLY A 347 -7.56 26.07 -13.72
C GLY A 347 -6.20 25.45 -14.05
N GLY A 348 -6.10 24.16 -14.36
CA GLY A 348 -4.89 23.57 -14.95
C GLY A 348 -5.13 23.28 -16.42
N THR A 349 -4.87 24.24 -17.31
CA THR A 349 -4.79 23.98 -18.75
C THR A 349 -3.50 23.22 -19.03
N SER A 350 -3.50 21.93 -18.76
CA SER A 350 -2.65 21.02 -19.50
C SER A 350 -3.59 20.01 -20.15
N ALA A 351 -3.94 20.27 -21.41
CA ALA A 351 -4.41 19.19 -22.25
C ALA A 351 -3.37 18.06 -22.15
N PRO A 352 -3.76 16.78 -22.07
CA PRO A 352 -2.81 15.68 -22.05
C PRO A 352 -1.89 15.85 -23.27
N THR A 353 -0.66 16.28 -23.01
CA THR A 353 0.31 16.53 -24.07
C THR A 353 0.87 15.16 -24.39
N ALA A 354 0.37 14.59 -25.49
CA ALA A 354 0.47 13.19 -25.89
C ALA A 354 -0.32 12.22 -24.99
N ALA A 355 -1.01 11.28 -25.62
CA ALA A 355 -1.31 10.03 -24.95
C ALA A 355 0.02 9.46 -24.46
N PRO A 356 0.18 9.08 -23.17
CA PRO A 356 1.35 8.30 -22.80
C PRO A 356 1.36 7.12 -23.76
N THR A 357 2.45 6.96 -24.51
CA THR A 357 2.72 5.70 -25.21
C THR A 357 2.53 4.63 -24.16
N ALA A 358 1.48 3.81 -24.32
CA ALA A 358 1.12 2.80 -23.35
C ALA A 358 2.31 1.84 -23.21
N LEU A 359 3.17 2.10 -22.24
CA LEU A 359 4.32 1.27 -21.92
C LEU A 359 3.73 -0.06 -21.49
N SER A 360 3.97 -1.12 -22.27
CA SER A 360 3.65 -2.47 -21.84
C SER A 360 4.54 -2.84 -20.65
N LEU A 361 4.15 -3.86 -19.89
CA LEU A 361 5.00 -4.41 -18.83
C LEU A 361 6.39 -4.80 -19.40
N ASP A 362 6.40 -5.40 -20.58
CA ASP A 362 7.61 -5.81 -21.28
C ASP A 362 8.48 -4.60 -21.66
N ASP A 363 7.89 -3.52 -22.18
CA ASP A 363 8.63 -2.28 -22.49
C ASP A 363 9.21 -1.64 -21.23
N PHE A 364 8.47 -1.65 -20.13
CA PHE A 364 8.95 -1.12 -18.85
C PHE A 364 10.13 -1.93 -18.33
N VAL A 365 10.01 -3.26 -18.28
CA VAL A 365 11.07 -4.17 -17.81
C VAL A 365 12.29 -4.11 -18.72
N ALA A 366 12.11 -4.11 -20.04
CA ALA A 366 13.21 -3.94 -20.99
C ALA A 366 13.89 -2.58 -20.81
N GLY A 367 13.09 -1.53 -20.61
CA GLY A 367 13.59 -0.18 -20.38
C GLY A 367 14.32 0.00 -19.05
N LEU A 368 14.18 -0.90 -18.06
CA LEU A 368 14.93 -0.81 -16.80
C LEU A 368 16.46 -0.91 -17.00
N ASP A 369 16.92 -1.54 -18.09
CA ASP A 369 18.34 -1.85 -18.33
C ASP A 369 18.96 -2.58 -17.13
N VAL A 370 18.34 -3.70 -16.75
CA VAL A 370 18.77 -4.49 -15.58
C VAL A 370 20.12 -5.14 -15.83
N GLN A 371 21.08 -4.79 -15.00
CA GLN A 371 22.43 -5.33 -14.99
C GLN A 371 22.62 -6.25 -13.78
N VAL A 372 22.99 -7.50 -14.04
CA VAL A 372 23.27 -8.50 -13.01
C VAL A 372 24.76 -8.83 -13.00
N ASP A 373 25.42 -8.59 -11.86
CA ASP A 373 26.82 -8.99 -11.60
C ASP A 373 26.85 -10.18 -10.64
N TYR A 374 27.91 -11.00 -10.74
CA TYR A 374 28.04 -12.24 -9.96
C TYR A 374 29.37 -12.23 -9.24
N ARG A 375 29.33 -12.32 -7.91
CA ARG A 375 30.54 -12.32 -7.07
C ARG A 375 30.70 -13.67 -6.38
N PRO A 376 31.90 -14.29 -6.42
CA PRO A 376 32.19 -15.42 -5.56
C PRO A 376 31.96 -15.04 -4.10
N VAL A 377 31.28 -15.89 -3.34
CA VAL A 377 31.15 -15.69 -1.89
C VAL A 377 32.45 -16.12 -1.22
N THR A 378 33.01 -15.23 -0.41
CA THR A 378 34.19 -15.50 0.41
C THR A 378 33.80 -15.81 1.86
N ALA A 379 34.74 -16.33 2.64
CA ALA A 379 34.55 -16.56 4.08
C ALA A 379 34.09 -15.29 4.84
N ASP A 380 34.51 -14.11 4.39
CA ASP A 380 34.15 -12.83 5.02
C ASP A 380 32.74 -12.34 4.66
N THR A 381 32.20 -12.78 3.52
CA THR A 381 30.90 -12.31 2.99
C THR A 381 29.77 -13.31 3.21
N VAL A 382 30.08 -14.57 3.51
CA VAL A 382 29.09 -15.66 3.61
C VAL A 382 28.01 -15.40 4.66
N ALA A 383 28.36 -14.76 5.79
CA ALA A 383 27.40 -14.45 6.84
C ALA A 383 26.34 -13.43 6.39
N GLU A 384 26.76 -12.37 5.69
CA GLU A 384 25.86 -11.35 5.16
C GLU A 384 24.92 -11.93 4.09
N VAL A 385 25.47 -12.73 3.18
CA VAL A 385 24.70 -13.36 2.10
C VAL A 385 23.73 -14.40 2.67
N ALA A 386 24.15 -15.19 3.66
CA ALA A 386 23.28 -16.15 4.34
C ALA A 386 22.10 -15.45 5.05
N GLU A 387 22.34 -14.32 5.71
CA GLU A 387 21.27 -13.54 6.34
C GLU A 387 20.30 -12.97 5.30
N LEU A 388 20.80 -12.50 4.16
CA LEU A 388 19.97 -12.02 3.06
C LEU A 388 19.04 -13.12 2.53
N VAL A 389 19.59 -14.31 2.28
CA VAL A 389 18.86 -15.46 1.71
C VAL A 389 17.88 -16.05 2.72
N ALA A 390 18.23 -16.10 4.01
CA ALA A 390 17.32 -16.52 5.07
C ALA A 390 16.08 -15.60 5.20
N ARG A 391 16.16 -14.35 4.70
CA ARG A 391 15.03 -13.41 4.66
C ARG A 391 14.21 -13.49 3.38
N ALA A 392 14.75 -14.06 2.31
CA ALA A 392 14.03 -14.21 1.05
C ALA A 392 13.08 -15.40 1.15
N HIS A 393 11.77 -15.11 1.21
CA HIS A 393 10.73 -16.13 1.31
C HIS A 393 9.96 -16.28 -0.01
N ASP A 394 9.66 -15.16 -0.68
CA ASP A 394 8.80 -15.13 -1.87
C ASP A 394 9.46 -15.79 -3.09
N PHE A 395 10.78 -15.60 -3.26
CA PHE A 395 11.59 -16.24 -4.29
C PHE A 395 12.76 -17.00 -3.66
N ALA A 396 12.47 -18.17 -3.09
CA ALA A 396 13.46 -19.13 -2.64
C ALA A 396 13.09 -20.52 -3.17
N LEU A 397 13.95 -21.10 -4.02
CA LEU A 397 13.66 -22.39 -4.62
C LEU A 397 13.70 -23.55 -3.61
N ALA A 398 14.47 -23.40 -2.55
CA ALA A 398 14.56 -24.34 -1.44
C ALA A 398 14.72 -23.56 -0.12
N PRO A 399 14.47 -24.20 1.04
CA PRO A 399 14.77 -23.59 2.33
C PRO A 399 16.23 -23.11 2.41
N ALA A 400 16.43 -21.92 2.97
CA ALA A 400 17.76 -21.36 3.12
C ALA A 400 18.64 -22.27 4.00
N PRO A 401 19.80 -22.74 3.51
CA PRO A 401 20.72 -23.53 4.33
C PRO A 401 21.36 -22.67 5.44
N PRO A 402 21.78 -23.28 6.56
CA PRO A 402 22.49 -22.57 7.62
C PRO A 402 23.79 -21.93 7.11
N ALA A 403 24.18 -20.79 7.68
CA ALA A 403 25.40 -20.07 7.29
C ALA A 403 26.67 -20.94 7.35
N ALA A 404 26.76 -21.87 8.32
CA ALA A 404 27.86 -22.81 8.43
C ALA A 404 27.96 -23.75 7.21
N ALA A 405 26.83 -24.27 6.73
CA ALA A 405 26.79 -25.13 5.55
C ALA A 405 27.10 -24.36 4.25
N LEU A 406 26.74 -23.09 4.19
CA LEU A 406 27.14 -22.21 3.09
C LEU A 406 28.65 -21.92 3.12
N ALA A 407 29.24 -21.73 4.30
CA ALA A 407 30.66 -21.46 4.45
C ALA A 407 31.54 -22.62 3.94
N GLU A 408 31.12 -23.86 4.18
CA GLU A 408 31.79 -25.07 3.66
C GLU A 408 31.78 -25.14 2.12
N ARG A 409 30.81 -24.48 1.47
CA ARG A 409 30.62 -24.48 0.01
C ARG A 409 30.99 -23.16 -0.66
N ALA A 410 31.73 -22.26 0.01
CA ALA A 410 31.95 -20.89 -0.46
C ALA A 410 32.43 -20.76 -1.92
N GLY A 411 33.27 -21.70 -2.41
CA GLY A 411 33.75 -21.73 -3.80
C GLY A 411 32.67 -22.03 -4.86
N ASP A 412 31.53 -22.57 -4.45
CA ASP A 412 30.40 -22.91 -5.31
C ASP A 412 29.21 -21.95 -5.18
N LEU A 413 29.38 -20.90 -4.37
CA LEU A 413 28.38 -19.87 -4.14
C LEU A 413 28.65 -18.63 -5.00
N LEU A 414 27.60 -18.14 -5.64
CA LEU A 414 27.58 -16.89 -6.38
C LEU A 414 26.58 -15.93 -5.73
N ALA A 415 27.08 -14.85 -5.15
CA ALA A 415 26.25 -13.72 -4.77
C ALA A 415 25.80 -12.97 -6.02
N VAL A 416 24.50 -12.75 -6.13
CA VAL A 416 23.87 -12.01 -7.22
C VAL A 416 23.78 -10.54 -6.81
N ARG A 417 24.38 -9.65 -7.59
CA ARG A 417 24.25 -8.20 -7.43
C ARG A 417 23.44 -7.61 -8.57
N VAL A 418 22.51 -6.71 -8.25
CA VAL A 418 21.60 -6.15 -9.25
C VAL A 418 21.68 -4.64 -9.23
N ARG A 419 21.69 -4.07 -10.42
CA ARG A 419 21.62 -2.62 -10.67
C ARG A 419 20.73 -2.42 -11.90
N ASP A 420 19.99 -1.33 -11.94
CA ASP A 420 19.21 -0.93 -13.11
C ASP A 420 19.32 0.60 -13.28
N ARG A 421 18.62 1.20 -14.26
CA ARG A 421 18.66 2.66 -14.45
C ARG A 421 18.12 3.46 -13.26
N LEU A 422 17.40 2.81 -12.34
CA LEU A 422 16.74 3.41 -11.18
C LEU A 422 17.61 3.33 -9.92
N GLY A 423 18.58 2.42 -9.85
CA GLY A 423 19.54 2.37 -8.75
C GLY A 423 20.37 1.09 -8.65
N ASP A 424 21.28 1.06 -7.67
CA ASP A 424 22.07 -0.12 -7.28
C ASP A 424 21.41 -0.80 -6.07
N TYR A 425 20.98 -2.06 -6.23
CA TYR A 425 20.32 -2.86 -5.20
C TYR A 425 21.30 -3.66 -4.34
N GLY A 426 22.61 -3.53 -4.60
CA GLY A 426 23.65 -4.24 -3.88
C GLY A 426 23.58 -5.76 -4.11
N THR A 427 23.96 -6.53 -3.10
CA THR A 427 23.74 -7.99 -3.10
C THR A 427 22.25 -8.25 -2.90
N SER A 428 21.64 -8.94 -3.86
CA SER A 428 20.19 -9.17 -3.91
C SER A 428 19.83 -10.63 -4.05
N GLY A 429 20.80 -11.55 -4.00
CA GLY A 429 20.49 -12.98 -4.02
C GLY A 429 21.72 -13.87 -3.90
N LEU A 430 21.45 -15.17 -3.91
CA LEU A 430 22.45 -16.23 -3.87
C LEU A 430 22.06 -17.36 -4.81
N VAL A 431 23.07 -17.86 -5.51
CA VAL A 431 23.01 -19.14 -6.21
C VAL A 431 24.06 -20.08 -5.63
N ALA A 432 23.66 -21.28 -5.23
CA ALA A 432 24.57 -22.36 -4.90
C ALA A 432 24.57 -23.40 -6.01
N LEU A 433 25.75 -23.65 -6.56
CA LEU A 433 25.94 -24.60 -7.65
C LEU A 433 26.58 -25.89 -7.13
N ASP A 434 26.30 -26.99 -7.80
CA ASP A 434 27.13 -28.19 -7.78
C ASP A 434 27.54 -28.48 -9.23
N ARG A 435 28.85 -28.44 -9.49
CA ARG A 435 29.41 -28.48 -10.84
C ARG A 435 30.00 -29.86 -11.08
N SER A 436 29.25 -30.72 -11.74
CA SER A 436 29.79 -31.97 -12.29
C SER A 436 30.20 -31.79 -13.75
N ALA A 437 31.05 -32.68 -14.26
CA ALA A 437 31.63 -32.59 -15.61
C ALA A 437 30.62 -32.61 -16.77
N ARG A 438 29.36 -33.02 -16.54
CA ARG A 438 28.31 -33.05 -17.58
C ARG A 438 26.97 -32.44 -17.16
N ARG A 439 26.77 -32.18 -15.87
CA ARG A 439 25.52 -31.65 -15.31
C ARG A 439 25.84 -30.63 -14.22
N TRP A 440 25.24 -29.45 -14.31
CA TRP A 440 25.26 -28.49 -13.21
C TRP A 440 23.94 -28.59 -12.45
N THR A 441 24.01 -28.56 -11.12
CA THR A 441 22.81 -28.52 -10.26
C THR A 441 22.76 -27.20 -9.52
N VAL A 442 21.59 -26.57 -9.49
CA VAL A 442 21.30 -25.37 -8.70
C VAL A 442 20.53 -25.81 -7.47
N ASP A 443 21.22 -25.90 -6.33
CA ASP A 443 20.63 -26.35 -5.06
C ASP A 443 19.95 -25.21 -4.30
N VAL A 444 20.48 -24.00 -4.45
CA VAL A 444 19.94 -22.78 -3.85
C VAL A 444 19.84 -21.76 -4.96
N PHE A 445 18.64 -21.22 -5.15
CA PHE A 445 18.45 -20.01 -5.92
C PHE A 445 17.42 -19.18 -5.18
N SER A 446 17.91 -18.05 -4.65
CA SER A 446 17.13 -17.18 -3.81
C SER A 446 17.42 -15.74 -4.16
N LEU A 447 16.35 -14.95 -4.35
CA LEU A 447 16.40 -13.54 -4.67
C LEU A 447 15.61 -12.75 -3.64
N SER A 448 16.13 -11.59 -3.27
CA SER A 448 15.45 -10.67 -2.36
C SER A 448 14.30 -9.96 -3.06
N CYS A 449 13.26 -9.61 -2.29
CA CYS A 449 12.05 -8.97 -2.81
C CYS A 449 12.28 -7.70 -3.69
N PRO A 450 13.28 -6.81 -3.43
CA PRO A 450 13.48 -5.60 -4.22
C PRO A 450 13.80 -5.78 -5.71
N VAL A 451 14.26 -6.96 -6.09
CA VAL A 451 14.69 -7.25 -7.48
C VAL A 451 13.71 -8.15 -8.23
N LEU A 452 12.63 -8.57 -7.57
CA LEU A 452 11.64 -9.49 -8.14
C LEU A 452 10.75 -8.79 -9.18
N GLY A 453 10.39 -9.51 -10.23
CA GLY A 453 9.54 -9.00 -11.31
C GLY A 453 10.24 -7.96 -12.19
N LYS A 454 11.58 -7.85 -12.10
CA LYS A 454 12.41 -7.02 -12.98
C LYS A 454 13.13 -7.82 -14.06
N GLY A 455 12.85 -9.12 -14.17
CA GLY A 455 13.53 -10.03 -15.10
C GLY A 455 14.90 -10.51 -14.63
N VAL A 456 15.26 -10.26 -13.36
CA VAL A 456 16.51 -10.75 -12.74
C VAL A 456 16.50 -12.27 -12.67
N GLU A 457 15.34 -12.86 -12.38
CA GLU A 457 15.11 -14.31 -12.31
C GLU A 457 15.58 -15.00 -13.60
N ALA A 458 15.08 -14.50 -14.75
CA ALA A 458 15.44 -15.00 -16.07
C ALA A 458 16.89 -14.67 -16.44
N ALA A 459 17.39 -13.48 -16.07
CA ALA A 459 18.78 -13.08 -16.32
C ALA A 459 19.79 -13.99 -15.60
N VAL A 460 19.50 -14.39 -14.36
CA VAL A 460 20.32 -15.33 -13.59
C VAL A 460 20.34 -16.70 -14.25
N LEU A 461 19.19 -17.27 -14.61
CA LEU A 461 19.15 -18.56 -15.28
C LEU A 461 19.88 -18.56 -16.63
N ARG A 462 19.75 -17.48 -17.43
CA ARG A 462 20.48 -17.33 -18.70
C ARG A 462 21.98 -17.33 -18.49
N GLU A 463 22.49 -16.59 -17.51
CA GLU A 463 23.93 -16.57 -17.23
C GLU A 463 24.43 -17.92 -16.73
N LEU A 464 23.68 -18.60 -15.85
CA LEU A 464 24.05 -19.94 -15.37
C LEU A 464 24.13 -20.94 -16.53
N THR A 465 23.15 -20.90 -17.43
CA THR A 465 23.13 -21.73 -18.64
C THR A 465 24.33 -21.43 -19.51
N ARG A 466 24.64 -20.15 -19.76
CA ARG A 466 25.81 -19.73 -20.54
C ARG A 466 27.13 -20.21 -19.93
N ARG A 467 27.31 -20.09 -18.61
CA ARG A 467 28.50 -20.59 -17.90
C ARG A 467 28.62 -22.10 -17.97
N ALA A 468 27.49 -22.81 -17.87
CA ALA A 468 27.43 -24.26 -18.01
C ALA A 468 27.83 -24.69 -19.44
N THR A 469 27.38 -23.98 -20.48
CA THR A 469 27.79 -24.23 -21.88
C THR A 469 29.30 -24.10 -22.04
N VAL A 470 29.88 -23.00 -21.55
CA VAL A 470 31.33 -22.75 -21.66
C VAL A 470 32.15 -23.80 -20.91
N ALA A 471 31.60 -24.35 -19.83
CA ALA A 471 32.22 -25.43 -19.06
C ALA A 471 32.00 -26.83 -19.67
N GLY A 472 31.26 -26.95 -20.78
CA GLY A 472 30.99 -28.21 -21.46
C GLY A 472 29.89 -29.07 -20.83
N ALA A 473 29.03 -28.49 -19.99
CA ALA A 473 27.89 -29.21 -19.41
C ALA A 473 26.73 -29.33 -20.41
N ASP A 474 26.00 -30.44 -20.33
CA ASP A 474 24.88 -30.76 -21.24
C ASP A 474 23.53 -30.25 -20.71
N GLU A 475 23.41 -30.12 -19.39
CA GLU A 475 22.17 -29.73 -18.72
C GLU A 475 22.41 -28.95 -17.41
N VAL A 476 21.48 -28.06 -17.10
CA VAL A 476 21.37 -27.36 -15.81
C VAL A 476 20.08 -27.82 -15.13
N LEU A 477 20.23 -28.45 -13.97
CA LEU A 477 19.14 -28.93 -13.14
C LEU A 477 18.85 -27.91 -12.05
N VAL A 478 17.61 -27.43 -11.95
CA VAL A 478 17.17 -26.50 -10.92
C VAL A 478 16.26 -27.24 -9.95
N ARG A 479 16.67 -27.35 -8.69
CA ARG A 479 15.89 -28.05 -7.66
C ARG A 479 14.90 -27.11 -6.99
N TRP A 480 13.70 -27.62 -6.72
CA TRP A 480 12.62 -26.89 -6.08
C TRP A 480 11.97 -27.69 -4.95
N THR A 481 11.65 -27.01 -3.86
CA THR A 481 10.81 -27.54 -2.79
C THR A 481 9.71 -26.54 -2.46
N ASP A 482 8.46 -26.98 -2.42
CA ASP A 482 7.35 -26.14 -1.95
C ASP A 482 7.52 -25.87 -0.45
N THR A 483 7.65 -24.59 -0.09
CA THR A 483 7.81 -24.17 1.31
C THR A 483 6.52 -23.57 1.88
N GLY A 484 5.44 -23.50 1.07
CA GLY A 484 4.21 -22.78 1.39
C GLY A 484 4.34 -21.25 1.39
N ARG A 485 5.55 -20.71 1.18
CA ARG A 485 5.83 -19.27 1.22
C ARG A 485 6.53 -18.74 -0.03
N ASN A 486 6.98 -19.62 -0.93
CA ASN A 486 7.70 -19.28 -2.16
C ASN A 486 6.77 -19.12 -3.39
N GLY A 487 5.63 -18.45 -3.21
CA GLY A 487 4.61 -18.32 -4.26
C GLY A 487 5.15 -17.69 -5.57
N THR A 488 6.02 -16.69 -5.48
CA THR A 488 6.61 -16.02 -6.66
C THR A 488 7.49 -16.97 -7.45
N ALA A 489 8.35 -17.73 -6.78
CA ALA A 489 9.20 -18.66 -7.49
C ALA A 489 8.44 -19.86 -8.07
N ARG A 490 7.34 -20.30 -7.44
CA ARG A 490 6.45 -21.31 -8.02
C ARG A 490 5.85 -20.83 -9.35
N ARG A 491 5.39 -19.58 -9.40
CA ARG A 491 4.86 -18.97 -10.63
C ARG A 491 5.94 -18.88 -11.71
N PHE A 492 7.11 -18.38 -11.35
CA PHE A 492 8.25 -18.31 -12.27
C PHE A 492 8.62 -19.66 -12.87
N LEU A 493 8.68 -20.74 -12.07
CA LEU A 493 8.94 -22.08 -12.60
C LEU A 493 7.80 -22.60 -13.50
N ALA A 494 6.54 -22.31 -13.15
CA ALA A 494 5.40 -22.69 -13.98
C ALA A 494 5.41 -22.00 -15.35
N ASP A 495 5.90 -20.76 -15.42
CA ASP A 495 6.04 -20.01 -16.68
C ASP A 495 7.14 -20.59 -17.58
N LEU A 496 8.16 -21.24 -16.99
CA LEU A 496 9.22 -21.94 -17.74
C LEU A 496 8.75 -23.26 -18.35
N ASP A 497 7.87 -24.00 -17.67
CA ASP A 497 7.48 -25.39 -18.05
C ASP A 497 6.02 -25.55 -18.54
N ALA A 498 5.19 -24.49 -18.51
CA ALA A 498 3.79 -24.47 -18.97
C ALA A 498 2.88 -25.65 -18.52
N VAL A 499 3.21 -26.33 -17.42
CA VAL A 499 2.35 -27.19 -16.58
C VAL A 499 2.89 -27.09 -15.14
N VAL A 500 1.99 -27.06 -14.15
CA VAL A 500 2.34 -27.02 -12.71
C VAL A 500 3.43 -28.05 -12.38
N PRO A 501 4.59 -27.68 -11.81
CA PRO A 501 5.65 -28.64 -11.53
C PRO A 501 5.18 -29.56 -10.39
N ALA A 502 4.68 -30.75 -10.77
CA ALA A 502 4.52 -31.88 -9.85
C ALA A 502 5.87 -32.56 -9.58
N ASP A 503 6.89 -32.24 -10.38
CA ASP A 503 8.27 -32.73 -10.25
C ASP A 503 9.09 -31.75 -9.40
N PRO A 504 9.80 -32.21 -8.34
CA PRO A 504 10.70 -31.36 -7.55
C PRO A 504 11.97 -30.91 -8.30
N GLU A 505 12.17 -31.35 -9.56
CA GLU A 505 13.32 -30.94 -10.36
C GLU A 505 12.91 -30.36 -11.73
N VAL A 506 13.32 -29.12 -12.00
CA VAL A 506 13.15 -28.46 -13.31
C VAL A 506 14.43 -28.63 -14.13
N ARG A 507 14.30 -29.14 -15.36
CA ARG A 507 15.45 -29.44 -16.24
C ARG A 507 15.57 -28.44 -17.37
N LEU A 508 16.65 -27.66 -17.34
CA LEU A 508 16.99 -26.73 -18.42
C LEU A 508 18.07 -27.36 -19.31
N ARG A 509 17.76 -27.53 -20.61
CA ARG A 509 18.76 -27.99 -21.58
C ARG A 509 19.66 -26.82 -21.97
N VAL A 510 20.97 -27.08 -21.97
CA VAL A 510 21.97 -26.13 -22.42
C VAL A 510 22.08 -26.24 -23.93
N ALA A 511 21.74 -25.19 -24.68
CA ALA A 511 22.02 -25.15 -26.11
C ALA A 511 23.54 -25.08 -26.31
N ARG A 512 24.11 -26.02 -27.07
CA ARG A 512 25.51 -25.95 -27.50
C ARG A 512 25.61 -24.91 -28.61
N VAL A 513 26.50 -23.93 -28.43
CA VAL A 513 26.90 -23.04 -29.51
C VAL A 513 27.86 -23.85 -30.37
N ASP A 514 27.37 -24.38 -31.49
CA ASP A 514 28.26 -24.94 -32.52
C ASP A 514 29.04 -23.78 -33.16
N ASP A 515 30.35 -23.96 -33.34
CA ASP A 515 31.35 -22.95 -33.77
C ASP A 515 31.17 -22.41 -35.21
N ASP A 516 30.01 -22.56 -35.85
CA ASP A 516 29.75 -22.03 -37.20
C ASP A 516 28.25 -21.71 -37.41
N ALA A 517 27.79 -20.52 -36.98
CA ALA A 517 26.66 -19.80 -37.61
C ALA A 517 26.48 -18.36 -37.03
N ASP A 518 26.57 -17.39 -37.94
CA ASP A 518 26.16 -15.97 -37.90
C ASP A 518 25.67 -15.31 -36.58
N ALA A 519 26.40 -14.27 -36.19
CA ALA A 519 26.22 -13.40 -35.03
C ALA A 519 25.01 -12.44 -35.08
N THR A 520 23.83 -12.86 -35.55
CA THR A 520 22.65 -11.96 -35.60
C THR A 520 21.31 -12.56 -35.17
N ALA A 521 21.30 -13.74 -34.55
CA ALA A 521 20.08 -14.30 -33.94
C ALA A 521 20.37 -14.81 -32.52
N ALA A 522 20.54 -13.89 -31.57
CA ALA A 522 20.42 -14.20 -30.15
C ALA A 522 18.95 -14.47 -29.81
N ALA A 523 18.47 -15.66 -30.19
CA ALA A 523 17.18 -16.17 -29.75
C ALA A 523 17.28 -16.62 -28.29
N ASP A 524 16.33 -16.13 -27.49
CA ASP A 524 16.17 -16.36 -26.06
C ASP A 524 16.20 -17.88 -25.73
N PRO A 525 17.16 -18.38 -24.95
CA PRO A 525 17.23 -19.81 -24.62
C PRO A 525 16.11 -20.28 -23.68
N VAL A 526 15.24 -19.36 -23.23
CA VAL A 526 14.10 -19.63 -22.34
C VAL A 526 12.93 -20.31 -23.06
N THR A 527 12.88 -20.35 -24.40
CA THR A 527 11.70 -20.88 -25.14
C THR A 527 11.87 -22.29 -25.72
N ALA A 528 12.98 -23.00 -25.47
CA ALA A 528 13.26 -24.28 -26.13
C ALA A 528 13.15 -25.50 -25.21
N VAL A 529 11.95 -25.74 -24.65
CA VAL A 529 11.56 -27.06 -24.12
C VAL A 529 10.26 -27.49 -24.80
N ARG A 530 10.36 -27.94 -26.05
CA ARG A 530 9.28 -28.67 -26.75
C ARG A 530 9.84 -29.99 -27.28
N ARG A 531 9.88 -31.01 -26.42
CA ARG A 531 9.40 -32.38 -26.63
C ARG A 531 9.93 -33.33 -25.56
#